data_AF-A0A2G6CC79-F1
#
_entry.id   AF-A0A2G6CC79-F1
#
_cell.length_a   1.000
_cell.length_b   1.000
_cell.length_c   1.000
_cell.angle_alpha   90.00
_cell.angle_beta   90.00
_cell.angle_gamma   90.00
#
_symmetry.space_group_name_H-M   'P 1'
#
loop_
_entity.id
_entity.type
_entity.pdbx_description
1 polymer ?
#
loop_
_entity_poly.entity_id
_entity_poly.type
_entity_poly.pdbx_seq_one_letter_code
_entity_poly.pdbx_strand_id
1 'polypeptide(L)' 'VAKYERQSDLLLSTLRSYVAAMGGDLRLMVEFPGKAPVALEGLGDTDKPRRRRGSTPGTHRNEAPA' A
#
# COMPACT_ATOMS: atom_id res chain seq x y z
N VAL A 1 17.15 14.95 -1.65
CA VAL A 1 16.63 13.82 -0.85
C VAL A 1 15.49 13.11 -1.58
N ALA A 2 14.41 13.82 -1.95
CA ALA A 2 13.22 13.27 -2.64
C ALA A 2 13.48 12.36 -3.87
N LYS A 3 14.51 12.63 -4.67
CA LYS A 3 14.85 11.79 -5.83
C LYS A 3 15.35 10.39 -5.42
N TYR A 4 16.15 10.30 -4.35
CA TYR A 4 16.69 9.03 -3.85
C TYR A 4 15.63 8.22 -3.10
N GLU A 5 14.74 8.90 -2.37
CA GLU A 5 13.58 8.29 -1.72
C GLU A 5 12.66 7.64 -2.77
N ARG A 6 12.25 8.40 -3.80
CA ARG A 6 11.38 7.90 -4.88
C ARG A 6 11.98 6.73 -5.65
N GLN A 7 13.30 6.73 -5.89
CA GLN A 7 13.95 5.63 -6.59
C GLN A 7 13.99 4.35 -5.74
N SER A 8 14.19 4.49 -4.42
CA SER A 8 14.18 3.37 -3.49
C SER A 8 12.78 2.73 -3.41
N ASP A 9 11.73 3.54 -3.40
CA ASP A 9 10.34 3.07 -3.41
C ASP A 9 9.97 2.30 -4.69
N LEU A 10 10.51 2.73 -5.84
CA LEU A 10 10.29 2.04 -7.12
C LEU A 10 10.97 0.67 -7.17
N LEU A 11 12.16 0.55 -6.59
CA LEU A 11 12.86 -0.74 -6.50
C LEU A 11 12.13 -1.70 -5.56
N LEU A 12 11.68 -1.21 -4.39
CA LEU A 12 10.95 -2.01 -3.40
C LEU A 12 9.59 -2.50 -3.93
N SER A 13 8.82 -1.64 -4.60
CA SER A 13 7.53 -2.03 -5.21
C SER A 13 7.68 -3.09 -6.31
N THR A 14 8.75 -3.00 -7.10
CA THR A 14 9.07 -4.01 -8.12
C THR A 14 9.41 -5.36 -7.48
N LEU A 15 10.30 -5.35 -6.48
CA LEU A 15 10.69 -6.56 -5.76
C LEU A 15 9.47 -7.22 -5.08
N ARG A 16 8.61 -6.42 -4.44
CA ARG A 16 7.37 -6.91 -3.81
C ARG A 16 6.45 -7.59 -4.81
N SER A 17 6.30 -7.01 -6.01
CA SER A 17 5.49 -7.59 -7.08
C SER A 17 6.02 -8.95 -7.54
N TYR A 18 7.34 -9.12 -7.64
CA TYR A 18 7.95 -10.39 -8.01
C TYR A 18 7.78 -11.47 -6.95
N VAL A 19 8.00 -11.13 -5.67
CA VAL A 19 7.79 -12.07 -4.57
C VAL A 19 6.33 -12.50 -4.49
N ALA A 20 5.39 -11.56 -4.65
CA ALA A 20 3.96 -11.86 -4.69
C ALA A 20 3.57 -12.77 -5.87
N ALA A 21 4.15 -12.56 -7.05
CA ALA A 21 3.91 -13.41 -8.22
C ALA A 21 4.39 -14.87 -8.00
N MET A 22 5.36 -15.07 -7.10
CA MET A 22 5.81 -16.39 -6.67
C MET A 22 4.98 -16.97 -5.50
N GLY A 23 3.95 -16.26 -5.03
CA GLY A 23 3.13 -16.65 -3.89
C GLY A 23 3.74 -16.35 -2.51
N GLY A 24 4.80 -15.53 -2.47
CA GLY A 24 5.44 -15.09 -1.23
C GLY A 24 4.97 -13.74 -0.72
N ASP A 25 5.40 -13.38 0.49
CA ASP A 25 5.25 -12.04 1.07
C ASP A 25 6.63 -11.45 1.40
N LEU A 26 6.84 -10.19 1.04
CA LEU A 26 8.09 -9.48 1.32
C LEU A 26 7.94 -8.67 2.60
N ARG A 27 8.84 -8.91 3.57
CA ARG A 27 8.93 -8.16 4.82
C ARG A 27 10.33 -7.62 5.02
N LEU A 28 10.44 -6.34 5.38
CA LEU A 28 11.71 -5.72 5.73
C LEU A 28 11.89 -5.75 7.24
N MET A 29 12.99 -6.33 7.72
CA MET A 29 13.27 -6.50 9.15
C MET A 29 14.52 -5.71 9.52
N VAL A 30 14.51 -5.08 10.69
CA VAL A 30 15.68 -4.40 11.28
C VAL A 30 16.14 -5.17 12.50
N GLU A 31 17.43 -5.46 12.55
CA GLU A 31 18.07 -6.10 13.69
C GLU A 31 18.75 -5.04 14.57
N PHE A 32 18.61 -5.21 15.89
CA PHE A 32 19.31 -4.40 16.87
C PHE A 32 20.04 -5.32 17.86
N PRO A 33 21.26 -4.99 18.29
CA PRO A 33 21.98 -5.78 19.29
C PRO A 33 21.14 -5.99 20.56
N GLY A 34 20.97 -7.26 20.95
CA GLY A 34 20.25 -7.65 22.17
C GLY A 34 18.72 -7.45 22.13
N LYS A 35 18.12 -7.23 20.95
CA LYS A 35 16.66 -7.09 20.80
C LYS A 35 16.14 -8.01 19.70
N ALA A 36 14.85 -8.33 19.78
CA ALA A 36 14.16 -9.05 18.70
C ALA A 36 14.12 -8.19 17.42
N PRO A 37 14.19 -8.81 16.23
CA PRO A 37 14.03 -8.11 14.96
C PRO A 37 12.68 -7.38 14.88
N VAL A 38 12.68 -6.18 14.31
CA VAL A 38 11.48 -5.34 14.15
C VAL A 38 11.10 -5.27 12.68
N ALA A 39 9.85 -5.57 12.36
CA ALA A 39 9.32 -5.38 11.01
C ALA A 39 9.09 -3.90 10.70
N LEU A 40 9.55 -3.45 9.54
CA LEU A 40 9.25 -2.12 9.02
C LEU A 40 7.98 -2.15 8.16
N GLU A 41 7.04 -1.29 8.48
CA GLU A 41 5.80 -1.08 7.73
C GLU A 41 5.88 0.21 6.89
N GLY A 42 5.13 0.27 5.79
CA GLY A 42 4.98 1.51 4.99
C GLY A 42 6.13 1.86 4.05
N LEU A 43 7.20 1.06 4.00
CA LEU A 43 8.29 1.26 3.03
C LEU A 43 7.96 0.62 1.69
N GLY A 44 7.90 1.44 0.63
CA GLY A 44 7.53 1.00 -0.72
C GLY A 44 6.03 0.87 -0.97
N ASP A 45 5.17 1.17 0.01
CA ASP A 45 3.72 1.26 -0.16
C ASP A 45 3.37 2.57 -0.88
N THR A 46 3.56 2.57 -2.20
CA THR A 46 3.16 3.67 -3.08
C THR A 46 1.66 3.65 -3.41
N ASP A 47 0.84 2.94 -2.62
CA ASP A 47 -0.61 3.01 -2.77
C ASP A 47 -1.05 4.42 -2.36
N LYS A 48 -1.35 5.23 -3.38
CA LYS A 48 -2.09 6.49 -3.26
C LYS A 48 -3.15 6.31 -2.18
N PRO A 49 -3.39 7.31 -1.32
CA PRO A 49 -4.36 7.16 -0.24
C PRO A 49 -5.62 6.57 -0.84
N ARG A 50 -5.96 5.34 -0.44
CA ARG A 50 -7.22 4.70 -0.82
C ARG A 50 -8.27 5.68 -0.35
N ARG A 51 -8.76 6.52 -1.27
CA ARG A 51 -9.97 7.31 -1.08
C ARG A 51 -10.98 6.26 -0.67
N ARG A 52 -11.32 6.24 0.61
CA ARG A 52 -12.42 5.48 1.14
C ARG A 52 -13.60 5.88 0.26
N ARG A 53 -13.94 5.04 -0.71
CA ARG A 53 -15.15 5.20 -1.50
C ARG A 53 -16.26 5.06 -0.47
N GLY A 54 -16.76 6.21 -0.02
CA GLY A 54 -17.95 6.29 0.79
C GLY A 54 -19.07 5.67 -0.02
N SER A 55 -19.38 4.43 0.31
CA SER A 55 -20.61 3.77 -0.05
C SER A 55 -21.73 4.39 0.80
N THR A 56 -22.58 5.20 0.17
CA THR A 56 -23.96 5.37 0.63
C THR A 56 -24.87 4.86 -0.49
N PRO A 57 -25.56 3.72 -0.28
CA PRO A 57 -26.55 3.19 -1.21
C PRO A 57 -27.95 3.76 -0.91
N GLY A 58 -28.74 4.02 -1.96
CA GLY A 58 -30.15 4.41 -1.91
C GLY A 58 -30.34 5.93 -2.08
N THR A 59 -31.03 6.42 -3.12
CA THR A 59 -32.42 6.08 -3.43
C THR A 59 -32.72 6.43 -4.90
N HIS A 60 -33.07 5.42 -5.70
CA HIS A 60 -33.97 5.64 -6.83
C HIS A 60 -35.37 5.87 -6.26
N ARG A 61 -35.93 7.07 -6.41
CA ARG A 61 -37.37 7.22 -6.63
C ARG A 61 -37.56 8.25 -7.74
N ASN A 62 -37.87 7.70 -8.91
CA ASN A 62 -38.51 8.36 -10.04
C ASN A 62 -39.72 9.16 -9.53
N GLU A 63 -39.86 10.40 -9.98
CA GLU A 63 -41.17 11.00 -10.31
C GLU A 63 -40.98 12.31 -11.09
N ALA A 64 -41.55 12.33 -12.29
CA ALA A 64 -41.86 13.48 -13.12
C ALA A 64 -43.20 13.19 -13.80
N PRO A 65 -43.91 14.15 -14.40
CA PRO A 65 -44.18 15.55 -14.03
C PRO A 65 -45.70 15.76 -13.79
N ALA A 66 -46.11 16.99 -13.46
CA ALA A 66 -47.48 17.48 -13.65
C ALA A 66 -47.44 18.84 -14.36
#